data_AF-A0A2W4MQG2-F1
#
_entry.id   AF-A0A2W4MQG2-F1
#
_cell.length_a   1.000
_cell.length_b   1.000
_cell.length_c   1.000
_cell.angle_alpha   90.00
_cell.angle_beta   90.00
_cell.angle_gamma   90.00
#
_symmetry.space_group_name_H-M   'P 1'
#
loop_
_entity.id
_entity.type
_entity.pdbx_description
1 polymer ?
#
loop_
_entity_poly.entity_id
_entity_poly.type
_entity_poly.pdbx_seq_one_letter_code
_entity_poly.pdbx_strand_id
1 'polypeptide(L)'
;MGAVDFRVLMLRVVRGVVWLLLGWLLVRGVADVLVPHPGVAAETQAPVAVPETPPTGDPEDRQAAGTFAALFAREYLTWAPEAPMDREERLKPYLAPGLDPQAGWVPGNGAAGQYADVTWPYRTESLGDSRWLVTVAARVWATGRTGAEAATGETRAATAAGGTGAGTAAGGSGAEAAAGGGEAGAATAEAWAAASRLIFLAVPVAGGADGFVVYDYPTIVPGPRPPRVEVPPLPGDEVEDAGGRVKALLTGFFRAYAAGGEGDVAYFLVPDLSLRGLEGALEFVEVRELSLRRLGDETWAYALVRFQDPVTGAHLDQRYTLRVVERDGRWYIAEMVQKGD
;
A
#
# COMPACT_ATOMS: atom_id res chain seq x y z
N MET A 1 45.14 47.31 -63.52
CA MET A 1 44.54 45.96 -63.59
C MET A 1 44.27 45.51 -62.16
N GLY A 2 43.03 45.61 -61.70
CA GLY A 2 42.67 45.47 -60.28
C GLY A 2 42.61 44.02 -59.82
N ALA A 3 43.24 43.74 -58.68
CA ALA A 3 43.15 42.48 -57.97
C ALA A 3 41.74 42.29 -57.39
N VAL A 4 41.05 41.22 -57.78
CA VAL A 4 39.73 40.89 -57.24
C VAL A 4 39.90 40.17 -55.90
N ASP A 5 39.34 40.76 -54.85
CA ASP A 5 39.43 40.28 -53.46
C ASP A 5 38.95 38.84 -53.28
N PHE A 6 39.89 37.95 -52.95
CA PHE A 6 39.65 36.51 -52.70
C PHE A 6 38.63 36.27 -51.56
N ARG A 7 38.53 37.20 -50.61
CA ARG A 7 37.53 37.16 -49.51
C ARG A 7 36.10 37.31 -50.03
N VAL A 8 35.87 38.17 -51.02
CA VAL A 8 34.54 38.37 -51.62
C VAL A 8 34.12 37.16 -52.45
N LEU A 9 35.08 36.51 -53.13
CA LEU A 9 34.86 35.26 -53.84
C LEU A 9 34.46 34.12 -52.88
N MET A 10 35.17 33.99 -51.74
CA MET A 10 34.89 32.95 -50.73
C MET A 10 33.49 33.11 -50.10
N LEU A 11 33.06 34.34 -49.79
CA LEU A 11 31.71 34.61 -49.26
C LEU A 11 30.59 34.29 -50.25
N ARG A 12 30.82 34.45 -51.56
CA ARG A 12 29.87 34.07 -52.61
C ARG A 12 29.76 32.56 -52.78
N VAL A 13 30.87 31.83 -52.67
CA VAL A 13 30.88 30.37 -52.71
C VAL A 13 30.18 29.78 -51.48
N VAL A 14 30.47 30.29 -50.28
CA VAL A 14 29.81 29.84 -49.05
C VAL A 14 28.30 30.11 -49.10
N ARG A 15 27.86 31.28 -49.58
CA ARG A 15 26.41 31.53 -49.81
C ARG A 15 25.81 30.55 -50.80
N GLY A 16 26.51 30.22 -51.89
CA GLY A 16 26.04 29.23 -52.87
C GLY A 16 25.84 27.84 -52.25
N VAL A 17 26.79 27.39 -51.44
CA VAL A 17 26.71 26.09 -50.74
C VAL A 17 25.58 26.08 -49.71
N VAL A 18 25.41 27.16 -48.95
CA VAL A 18 24.33 27.29 -47.97
C VAL A 18 22.96 27.29 -48.66
N TRP A 19 22.80 28.02 -49.78
CA TRP A 19 21.55 28.00 -50.54
C TRP A 19 21.26 26.64 -51.18
N LEU A 20 22.29 25.92 -51.62
CA LEU A 20 22.16 24.55 -52.12
C LEU A 20 21.74 23.57 -51.01
N LEU A 21 22.36 23.66 -49.83
CA LEU A 21 21.99 22.84 -48.66
C LEU A 21 20.57 23.16 -48.18
N LEU A 22 20.19 24.43 -48.15
CA LEU A 22 18.85 24.86 -47.75
C LEU A 22 17.80 24.37 -48.76
N GLY A 23 18.07 24.48 -50.06
CA GLY A 23 17.21 23.94 -51.11
C GLY A 23 17.09 22.42 -51.04
N TRP A 24 18.19 21.71 -50.78
CA TRP A 24 18.17 20.27 -50.61
C TRP A 24 17.38 19.83 -49.37
N LEU A 25 17.51 20.54 -48.25
CA LEU A 25 16.71 20.30 -47.04
C LEU A 25 15.22 20.53 -47.30
N LEU A 26 14.90 21.57 -48.08
CA LEU A 26 13.51 21.92 -48.43
C LEU A 26 12.90 20.86 -49.35
N VAL A 27 13.63 20.37 -50.36
CA VAL A 27 13.17 19.30 -51.25
C VAL A 27 13.02 17.98 -50.50
N ARG A 28 13.93 17.66 -49.57
CA ARG A 28 13.84 16.47 -48.73
C ARG A 28 12.64 16.54 -47.77
N GLY A 29 12.35 17.73 -47.22
CA GLY A 29 11.17 17.97 -46.38
C GLY A 29 9.84 17.89 -47.15
N VAL A 30 9.81 18.36 -48.41
CA VAL A 30 8.60 18.28 -49.25
C VAL A 30 8.36 16.87 -49.79
N ALA A 31 9.41 16.10 -50.06
CA ALA A 31 9.28 14.70 -50.47
C ALA A 31 8.64 13.82 -49.37
N ASP A 32 8.88 14.14 -48.09
CA ASP A 32 8.27 13.45 -46.94
C ASP A 32 6.76 13.75 -46.79
N VAL A 33 6.30 14.89 -47.32
CA VAL A 33 4.90 15.33 -47.27
C VAL A 33 4.05 14.71 -48.40
N LEU A 34 4.67 14.26 -49.50
CA LEU A 34 3.96 13.71 -50.66
C LEU A 34 3.93 12.18 -50.73
N VAL A 35 4.66 11.49 -49.85
CA VAL A 35 4.54 10.03 -49.68
C VAL A 35 3.54 9.75 -48.56
N PRO A 36 2.37 9.15 -48.84
CA PRO A 36 1.40 8.80 -47.81
C PRO A 36 1.98 7.71 -46.90
N HIS A 37 2.30 8.06 -45.67
CA HIS A 37 2.53 7.09 -44.61
C HIS A 37 1.16 6.63 -44.08
N PRO A 38 0.91 5.31 -43.91
CA PRO A 38 -0.25 4.83 -43.17
C PRO A 38 -0.19 5.41 -41.74
N GLY A 39 -1.24 6.15 -41.39
CA GLY A 39 -1.22 7.18 -40.36
C GLY A 39 -0.96 6.68 -38.94
N VAL A 40 -0.04 7.38 -38.26
CA VAL A 40 -0.15 7.60 -36.82
C VAL A 40 -0.90 8.92 -36.67
N ALA A 41 -2.20 8.83 -36.43
CA ALA A 41 -3.00 9.98 -36.06
C ALA A 41 -2.45 10.54 -34.74
N ALA A 42 -2.11 11.82 -34.75
CA ALA A 42 -1.96 12.59 -33.53
C ALA A 42 -3.35 12.76 -32.90
N GLU A 43 -3.75 11.79 -32.06
CA GLU A 43 -4.86 11.98 -31.14
C GLU A 43 -4.34 12.79 -29.94
N THR A 44 -4.94 13.96 -29.74
CA THR A 44 -5.06 14.59 -28.43
C THR A 44 -5.39 13.49 -27.42
N GLN A 45 -4.48 13.21 -26.49
CA GLN A 45 -4.73 12.25 -25.42
C GLN A 45 -5.92 12.74 -24.59
N ALA A 46 -7.12 12.26 -24.95
CA ALA A 46 -8.22 12.10 -24.03
C ALA A 46 -7.71 11.25 -22.85
N PRO A 47 -8.21 11.48 -21.62
CA PRO A 47 -7.82 10.67 -20.47
C PRO A 47 -7.98 9.21 -20.85
N VAL A 48 -6.88 8.45 -20.77
CA VAL A 48 -6.86 7.01 -21.02
C VAL A 48 -7.95 6.41 -20.13
N ALA A 49 -9.07 6.04 -20.75
CA ALA A 49 -10.08 5.25 -20.09
C ALA A 49 -9.39 3.94 -19.69
N VAL A 50 -9.30 3.71 -18.39
CA VAL A 50 -8.96 2.39 -17.86
C VAL A 50 -9.92 1.41 -18.53
N PRO A 51 -9.45 0.39 -19.25
CA PRO A 51 -10.37 -0.59 -19.83
C PRO A 51 -11.13 -1.25 -18.67
N GLU A 52 -12.45 -1.03 -18.60
CA GLU A 52 -13.35 -1.65 -17.60
C GLU A 52 -13.62 -3.14 -17.90
N THR A 53 -12.79 -3.78 -18.72
CA THR A 53 -12.91 -5.21 -19.03
C THR A 53 -11.60 -5.90 -18.66
N PRO A 54 -11.58 -6.78 -17.66
CA PRO A 54 -10.35 -7.44 -17.23
C PRO A 54 -9.81 -8.35 -18.35
N PRO A 55 -8.53 -8.25 -18.73
CA PRO A 55 -7.93 -9.14 -19.70
C PRO A 55 -7.82 -10.58 -19.17
N THR A 56 -8.20 -11.52 -20.05
CA THR A 56 -8.28 -12.96 -19.86
C THR A 56 -6.88 -13.60 -19.79
N GLY A 57 -6.53 -14.06 -18.59
CA GLY A 57 -5.51 -15.06 -18.30
C GLY A 57 -6.08 -15.98 -17.21
N ASP A 58 -5.56 -17.21 -17.08
CA ASP A 58 -6.00 -18.13 -16.03
C ASP A 58 -5.93 -17.42 -14.65
N PRO A 59 -7.03 -17.37 -13.87
CA PRO A 59 -7.01 -16.92 -12.48
C PRO A 59 -5.83 -17.43 -11.65
N GLU A 60 -5.44 -18.69 -11.85
CA GLU A 60 -4.33 -19.30 -11.14
C GLU A 60 -2.98 -18.70 -11.56
N ASP A 61 -2.71 -18.60 -12.86
CA ASP A 61 -1.50 -17.97 -13.39
C ASP A 61 -1.37 -16.51 -12.97
N ARG A 62 -2.48 -15.77 -12.96
CA ARG A 62 -2.51 -14.37 -12.52
C ARG A 62 -2.10 -14.23 -11.05
N GLN A 63 -2.59 -15.12 -10.19
CA GLN A 63 -2.22 -15.14 -8.77
C GLN A 63 -0.76 -15.54 -8.58
N ALA A 64 -0.31 -16.59 -9.28
CA ALA A 64 1.06 -17.07 -9.23
C ALA A 64 2.07 -16.01 -9.71
N ALA A 65 1.78 -15.30 -10.81
CA ALA A 65 2.57 -14.16 -11.28
C ALA A 65 2.64 -13.04 -10.22
N GLY A 66 1.52 -12.77 -9.54
CA GLY A 66 1.46 -11.81 -8.44
C GLY A 66 2.38 -12.18 -7.27
N THR A 67 2.32 -13.43 -6.82
CA THR A 67 3.20 -13.95 -5.76
C THR A 67 4.66 -13.93 -6.17
N PHE A 68 4.98 -14.37 -7.40
CA PHE A 68 6.33 -14.33 -7.95
C PHE A 68 6.91 -12.90 -7.95
N ALA A 69 6.15 -11.92 -8.43
CA ALA A 69 6.55 -10.52 -8.43
C ALA A 69 6.76 -9.97 -7.01
N ALA A 70 5.94 -10.38 -6.04
CA ALA A 70 6.10 -9.97 -4.65
C ALA A 70 7.41 -10.48 -4.05
N LEU A 71 7.78 -11.74 -4.32
CA LEU A 71 9.06 -12.32 -3.89
C LEU A 71 10.24 -11.59 -4.55
N PHE A 72 10.18 -11.38 -5.87
CA PHE A 72 11.18 -10.60 -6.59
C PHE A 72 11.34 -9.19 -6.00
N ALA A 73 10.23 -8.48 -5.76
CA ALA A 73 10.25 -7.12 -5.26
C ALA A 73 10.91 -7.01 -3.88
N ARG A 74 10.77 -8.02 -3.02
CA ARG A 74 11.44 -8.07 -1.72
C ARG A 74 12.95 -8.11 -1.89
N GLU A 75 13.44 -8.99 -2.77
CA GLU A 75 14.88 -9.09 -3.07
C GLU A 75 15.40 -7.85 -3.82
N TYR A 76 14.63 -7.33 -4.76
CA TYR A 76 14.94 -6.12 -5.53
C TYR A 76 14.88 -4.83 -4.69
N LEU A 77 14.16 -4.79 -3.57
CA LEU A 77 14.16 -3.60 -2.72
C LEU A 77 15.08 -3.76 -1.50
N THR A 78 15.69 -4.93 -1.33
CA THR A 78 16.68 -5.20 -0.28
C THR A 78 18.11 -5.05 -0.81
N TRP A 79 18.87 -4.14 -0.23
CA TRP A 79 20.27 -3.87 -0.61
C TRP A 79 21.15 -3.55 0.61
N ALA A 80 22.37 -4.05 0.57
CA ALA A 80 23.43 -3.74 1.52
C ALA A 80 24.65 -3.21 0.75
N PRO A 81 25.11 -1.96 0.99
CA PRO A 81 26.24 -1.37 0.26
C PRO A 81 27.55 -2.12 0.48
N GLU A 82 27.71 -2.79 1.62
CA GLU A 82 28.86 -3.63 1.98
C GLU A 82 28.91 -4.98 1.25
N ALA A 83 27.77 -5.47 0.75
CA ALA A 83 27.65 -6.80 0.15
C ALA A 83 26.83 -6.77 -1.15
N PRO A 84 27.31 -6.06 -2.19
CA PRO A 84 26.58 -5.89 -3.44
C PRO A 84 26.34 -7.19 -4.21
N MET A 85 27.31 -8.12 -4.14
CA MET A 85 27.25 -9.41 -4.84
C MET A 85 26.15 -10.33 -4.27
N ASP A 86 25.86 -10.24 -2.98
CA ASP A 86 24.82 -11.06 -2.36
C ASP A 86 23.45 -10.77 -2.96
N ARG A 87 23.17 -9.52 -3.33
CA ARG A 87 21.94 -9.17 -4.01
C ARG A 87 21.88 -9.75 -5.42
N GLU A 88 23.00 -9.69 -6.16
CA GLU A 88 23.07 -10.27 -7.50
C GLU A 88 22.65 -11.74 -7.46
N GLU A 89 23.26 -12.51 -6.56
CA GLU A 89 22.94 -13.93 -6.36
C GLU A 89 21.47 -14.16 -6.02
N ARG A 90 20.88 -13.30 -5.16
CA ARG A 90 19.45 -13.39 -4.82
C ARG A 90 18.52 -13.02 -5.98
N LEU A 91 18.95 -12.20 -6.94
CA LEU A 91 18.14 -11.80 -8.10
C LEU A 91 18.21 -12.80 -9.27
N LYS A 92 19.30 -13.57 -9.38
CA LYS A 92 19.49 -14.58 -10.46
C LYS A 92 18.28 -15.51 -10.72
N PRO A 93 17.54 -16.01 -9.71
CA PRO A 93 16.41 -16.90 -9.96
C PRO A 93 15.23 -16.23 -10.65
N TYR A 94 15.19 -14.89 -10.67
CA TYR A 94 14.04 -14.11 -11.13
C TYR A 94 14.26 -13.49 -12.49
N LEU A 95 15.49 -13.16 -12.87
CA LEU A 95 15.78 -12.33 -14.05
C LEU A 95 15.93 -13.18 -15.32
N ALA A 96 15.40 -12.66 -16.44
CA ALA A 96 15.62 -13.26 -17.74
C ALA A 96 17.11 -13.22 -18.14
N PRO A 97 17.62 -14.22 -18.86
CA PRO A 97 19.00 -14.21 -19.35
C PRO A 97 19.30 -12.96 -20.18
N GLY A 98 20.44 -12.32 -19.91
CA GLY A 98 20.89 -11.13 -20.63
C GLY A 98 20.41 -9.79 -20.06
N LEU A 99 19.55 -9.80 -19.03
CA LEU A 99 19.25 -8.59 -18.25
C LEU A 99 20.43 -8.22 -17.34
N ASP A 100 20.52 -6.95 -16.95
CA ASP A 100 21.46 -6.50 -15.92
C ASP A 100 21.23 -7.32 -14.63
N PRO A 101 22.25 -8.00 -14.08
CA PRO A 101 22.12 -8.78 -12.84
C PRO A 101 21.68 -7.96 -11.61
N GLN A 102 21.83 -6.63 -11.65
CA GLN A 102 21.34 -5.71 -10.63
C GLN A 102 19.97 -5.10 -10.95
N ALA A 103 19.41 -5.43 -12.13
CA ALA A 103 18.16 -4.90 -12.66
C ALA A 103 18.08 -3.36 -12.57
N GLY A 104 19.18 -2.69 -12.93
CA GLY A 104 19.27 -1.23 -13.05
C GLY A 104 19.56 -0.51 -11.74
N TRP A 105 19.77 -1.23 -10.63
CA TRP A 105 20.07 -0.63 -9.35
C TRP A 105 21.56 -0.27 -9.23
N VAL A 106 21.86 1.03 -9.15
CA VAL A 106 23.22 1.54 -8.92
C VAL A 106 23.21 2.41 -7.66
N PRO A 107 23.80 1.95 -6.54
CA PRO A 107 23.85 2.76 -5.33
C PRO A 107 24.79 3.96 -5.51
N GLY A 108 24.39 5.10 -4.96
CA GLY A 108 25.29 6.26 -4.86
C GLY A 108 26.42 6.04 -3.85
N ASN A 109 27.49 6.81 -3.97
CA ASN A 109 28.60 6.78 -3.00
C ASN A 109 28.09 7.07 -1.58
N GLY A 110 28.41 6.17 -0.64
CA GLY A 110 28.04 6.31 0.76
C GLY A 110 26.55 6.09 1.05
N ALA A 111 25.80 5.48 0.12
CA ALA A 111 24.40 5.11 0.30
C ALA A 111 24.18 4.27 1.56
N ALA A 112 23.06 4.50 2.22
CA ALA A 112 22.53 3.61 3.25
C ALA A 112 22.05 2.29 2.61
N GLY A 113 22.06 1.20 3.37
CA GLY A 113 21.33 0.00 2.98
C GLY A 113 19.82 0.23 3.04
N GLN A 114 19.08 -0.72 2.49
CA GLN A 114 17.63 -0.75 2.53
C GLN A 114 17.17 -2.19 2.74
N TYR A 115 16.17 -2.39 3.58
CA TYR A 115 15.49 -3.67 3.71
C TYR A 115 14.02 -3.51 3.33
N ALA A 116 13.51 -4.48 2.57
CA ALA A 116 12.10 -4.63 2.28
C ALA A 116 11.53 -5.80 3.06
N ASP A 117 10.44 -5.57 3.77
CA ASP A 117 9.85 -6.57 4.65
C ASP A 117 8.73 -7.32 3.95
N VAL A 118 7.52 -6.79 4.06
CA VAL A 118 6.34 -7.37 3.46
C VAL A 118 6.06 -6.70 2.12
N THR A 119 5.90 -7.54 1.12
CA THR A 119 5.50 -7.17 -0.24
C THR A 119 4.13 -7.79 -0.54
N TRP A 120 3.23 -6.97 -1.07
CA TRP A 120 1.89 -7.40 -1.46
C TRP A 120 1.68 -7.13 -2.95
N PRO A 121 1.22 -8.10 -3.75
CA PRO A 121 0.73 -7.81 -5.09
C PRO A 121 -0.46 -6.86 -4.96
N TYR A 122 -0.29 -5.62 -5.41
CA TYR A 122 -1.32 -4.59 -5.35
C TYR A 122 -2.25 -4.67 -6.56
N ARG A 123 -1.67 -4.89 -7.74
CA ARG A 123 -2.42 -4.99 -9.00
C ARG A 123 -1.67 -5.89 -9.98
N THR A 124 -2.39 -6.80 -10.63
CA THR A 124 -1.86 -7.63 -11.73
C THR A 124 -2.65 -7.35 -13.00
N GLU A 125 -2.03 -6.67 -13.96
CA GLU A 125 -2.61 -6.39 -15.27
C GLU A 125 -2.05 -7.40 -16.29
N SER A 126 -2.91 -8.11 -17.04
CA SER A 126 -2.42 -9.00 -18.10
C SER A 126 -2.13 -8.19 -19.36
N LEU A 127 -0.97 -8.46 -19.96
CA LEU A 127 -0.52 -7.88 -21.23
C LEU A 127 -0.75 -8.81 -22.42
N GLY A 128 -1.36 -9.98 -22.20
CA GLY A 128 -1.47 -11.06 -23.19
C GLY A 128 -0.20 -11.92 -23.29
N ASP A 129 -0.27 -13.04 -24.02
CA ASP A 129 0.86 -13.96 -24.26
C ASP A 129 1.58 -14.45 -22.99
N SER A 130 0.81 -14.77 -21.94
CA SER A 130 1.36 -15.13 -20.62
C SER A 130 2.32 -14.06 -20.07
N ARG A 131 1.99 -12.77 -20.28
CA ARG A 131 2.70 -11.65 -19.69
C ARG A 131 1.78 -10.82 -18.80
N TRP A 132 2.37 -10.26 -17.76
CA TRP A 132 1.70 -9.45 -16.77
C TRP A 132 2.58 -8.27 -16.35
N LEU A 133 1.93 -7.15 -16.06
CA LEU A 133 2.53 -6.06 -15.30
C LEU A 133 1.98 -6.13 -13.88
N VAL A 134 2.83 -6.51 -12.93
CA VAL A 134 2.44 -6.63 -11.52
C VAL A 134 2.94 -5.41 -10.76
N THR A 135 2.03 -4.59 -10.26
CA THR A 135 2.37 -3.56 -9.26
C THR A 135 2.41 -4.20 -7.88
N VAL A 136 3.56 -4.11 -7.21
CA VAL A 136 3.79 -4.61 -5.86
C VAL A 136 3.92 -3.44 -4.89
N ALA A 137 3.18 -3.48 -3.79
CA ALA A 137 3.37 -2.57 -2.66
C ALA A 137 4.40 -3.16 -1.69
N ALA A 138 5.45 -2.42 -1.37
CA ALA A 138 6.54 -2.86 -0.50
C ALA A 138 6.80 -1.84 0.60
N ARG A 139 6.78 -2.28 1.85
CA ARG A 139 7.27 -1.46 2.97
C ARG A 139 8.78 -1.62 3.07
N VAL A 140 9.50 -0.50 3.02
CA VAL A 140 10.95 -0.48 3.11
C VAL A 140 11.43 0.46 4.22
N TRP A 141 12.59 0.18 4.79
CA TRP A 141 13.31 1.10 5.68
C TRP A 141 14.81 1.08 5.37
N ALA A 142 15.49 2.16 5.74
CA ALA A 142 16.93 2.27 5.57
C ALA A 142 17.68 1.48 6.66
N THR A 143 18.78 0.82 6.29
CA THR A 143 19.67 0.08 7.20
C THR A 143 21.06 0.71 7.20
N GLY A 144 21.46 1.34 8.32
CA GLY A 144 22.74 2.08 8.50
C GLY A 144 22.74 3.48 7.83
N ARG A 145 23.27 4.58 8.40
CA ARG A 145 24.23 4.78 9.51
C ARG A 145 23.64 5.20 10.87
N THR A 146 22.33 5.39 11.02
CA THR A 146 21.75 6.01 12.23
C THR A 146 20.57 5.26 12.87
N GLY A 147 20.27 4.01 12.50
CA GLY A 147 19.24 3.23 13.20
C GLY A 147 19.68 2.80 14.61
N ALA A 148 20.94 2.37 14.76
CA ALA A 148 21.52 2.01 16.05
C ALA A 148 22.11 3.22 16.80
N GLU A 149 22.58 4.24 16.07
CA GLU A 149 23.23 5.43 16.64
C GLU A 149 22.20 6.51 17.06
N ALA A 150 21.02 6.61 16.41
CA ALA A 150 19.94 7.48 16.90
C ALA A 150 19.34 6.96 18.22
N ALA A 151 19.16 5.64 18.34
CA ALA A 151 18.65 5.02 19.56
C ALA A 151 19.65 5.07 20.74
N THR A 152 20.96 5.21 20.47
CA THR A 152 22.01 5.27 21.50
C THR A 152 22.59 6.67 21.73
N GLY A 153 22.42 7.59 20.76
CA GLY A 153 22.88 8.98 20.85
C GLY A 153 22.08 9.84 21.81
N GLU A 154 20.78 9.58 21.94
CA GLU A 154 19.90 10.31 22.87
C GLU A 154 20.15 9.88 24.33
N THR A 155 20.54 8.62 24.57
CA THR A 155 20.94 8.15 25.91
C THR A 155 22.31 8.68 26.32
N ARG A 156 23.26 8.88 25.39
CA ARG A 156 24.61 9.37 25.73
C ARG A 156 24.66 10.87 26.05
N ALA A 157 23.74 11.67 25.50
CA ALA A 157 23.61 13.09 25.84
C ALA A 157 23.06 13.31 27.27
N ALA A 158 22.29 12.37 27.81
CA ALA A 158 21.79 12.42 29.19
C ALA A 158 22.84 11.98 30.23
N THR A 159 23.79 11.10 29.88
CA THR A 159 24.80 10.59 30.84
C THR A 159 26.08 11.45 30.89
N ALA A 160 26.35 12.29 29.88
CA ALA A 160 27.53 13.16 29.88
C ALA A 160 27.47 14.34 30.88
N ALA A 161 26.35 14.50 31.61
CA ALA A 161 26.20 15.50 32.67
C ALA A 161 26.54 14.99 34.09
N GLY A 162 27.10 13.78 34.25
CA GLY A 162 27.38 13.22 35.57
C GLY A 162 28.61 12.33 35.66
N GLY A 163 29.72 12.89 36.14
CA GLY A 163 30.56 12.21 37.13
C GLY A 163 31.70 11.31 36.64
N THR A 164 32.90 11.82 36.83
CA THR A 164 34.22 11.16 36.96
C THR A 164 34.26 9.91 37.86
N GLY A 165 35.06 8.91 37.48
CA GLY A 165 35.53 7.85 38.39
C GLY A 165 36.34 6.75 37.69
N ALA A 166 37.59 6.55 38.11
CA ALA A 166 38.57 5.62 37.56
C ALA A 166 38.41 4.17 38.05
N GLY A 167 38.94 3.18 37.30
CA GLY A 167 39.16 1.82 37.83
C GLY A 167 39.43 0.71 36.80
N THR A 168 40.71 0.37 36.65
CA THR A 168 41.43 -0.84 36.21
C THR A 168 40.72 -2.13 35.74
N ALA A 169 41.38 -2.78 34.77
CA ALA A 169 41.09 -4.02 34.05
C ALA A 169 41.05 -5.35 34.84
N ALA A 170 40.31 -6.32 34.27
CA ALA A 170 40.77 -7.67 33.83
C ALA A 170 39.81 -8.83 34.19
N GLY A 171 39.51 -9.68 33.19
CA GLY A 171 39.28 -11.13 33.38
C GLY A 171 37.89 -11.69 33.02
N GLY A 172 37.88 -12.67 32.10
CA GLY A 172 37.05 -13.88 32.25
C GLY A 172 35.75 -14.02 31.45
N SER A 173 35.83 -14.84 30.39
CA SER A 173 34.85 -15.79 29.84
C SER A 173 33.45 -15.92 30.47
N GLY A 174 32.45 -16.14 29.60
CA GLY A 174 31.26 -16.94 29.92
C GLY A 174 29.97 -16.39 29.32
N ALA A 175 29.39 -17.16 28.40
CA ALA A 175 28.02 -16.98 27.93
C ALA A 175 27.03 -17.31 29.05
N GLU A 176 26.00 -16.49 29.26
CA GLU A 176 24.63 -16.94 29.56
C GLU A 176 23.62 -15.79 29.52
N ALA A 177 22.39 -16.15 29.17
CA ALA A 177 21.27 -15.30 28.78
C ALA A 177 20.74 -14.36 29.86
N ALA A 178 20.09 -13.26 29.44
CA ALA A 178 19.04 -12.64 30.22
C ALA A 178 17.98 -12.00 29.32
N ALA A 179 16.79 -12.60 29.37
CA ALA A 179 15.54 -12.05 28.88
C ALA A 179 15.27 -10.68 29.55
N GLY A 180 15.12 -9.66 28.72
CA GLY A 180 14.72 -8.30 29.11
C GLY A 180 13.87 -7.67 28.01
N GLY A 181 12.90 -8.43 27.51
CA GLY A 181 11.92 -7.97 26.52
C GLY A 181 10.74 -7.33 27.25
N GLY A 182 10.63 -6.01 27.18
CA GLY A 182 9.47 -5.29 27.70
C GLY A 182 9.39 -3.88 27.14
N GLU A 183 10.44 -3.08 27.33
CA GLU A 183 10.38 -1.65 26.98
C GLU A 183 11.35 -1.25 25.85
N ALA A 184 12.47 -1.95 25.66
CA ALA A 184 13.41 -1.70 24.55
C ALA A 184 12.89 -2.20 23.17
N GLY A 185 11.91 -3.12 23.16
CA GLY A 185 11.31 -3.67 21.94
C GLY A 185 10.21 -2.79 21.33
N ALA A 186 9.48 -2.03 22.15
CA ALA A 186 8.42 -1.14 21.68
C ALA A 186 8.97 0.16 21.09
N ALA A 187 9.98 0.75 21.75
CA ALA A 187 10.67 1.95 21.27
C ALA A 187 11.40 1.75 19.93
N THR A 188 11.75 0.50 19.59
CA THR A 188 12.32 0.16 18.28
C THR A 188 11.22 -0.05 17.22
N ALA A 189 10.13 -0.76 17.52
CA ALA A 189 9.06 -0.97 16.53
C ALA A 189 8.41 0.34 16.04
N GLU A 190 8.12 1.29 16.93
CA GLU A 190 7.52 2.59 16.57
C GLU A 190 8.49 3.48 15.78
N ALA A 191 9.77 3.50 16.16
CA ALA A 191 10.81 4.22 15.43
C ALA A 191 11.05 3.62 14.03
N TRP A 192 10.96 2.30 13.89
CA TRP A 192 11.13 1.59 12.61
C TRP A 192 9.90 1.76 11.71
N ALA A 193 8.70 1.76 12.28
CA ALA A 193 7.46 2.08 11.54
C ALA A 193 7.47 3.53 11.04
N ALA A 194 7.90 4.49 11.86
CA ALA A 194 8.03 5.90 11.48
C ALA A 194 9.14 6.16 10.44
N ALA A 195 10.19 5.33 10.43
CA ALA A 195 11.27 5.40 9.44
C ALA A 195 10.99 4.60 8.14
N SER A 196 9.84 3.92 8.06
CA SER A 196 9.47 3.13 6.89
C SER A 196 8.75 3.96 5.83
N ARG A 197 8.93 3.62 4.56
CA ARG A 197 8.21 4.20 3.43
C ARG A 197 7.58 3.11 2.58
N LEU A 198 6.45 3.42 1.96
CA LEU A 198 5.76 2.53 1.03
C LEU A 198 6.26 2.83 -0.40
N ILE A 199 6.77 1.82 -1.09
CA ILE A 199 7.17 1.87 -2.50
C ILE A 199 6.20 1.01 -3.30
N PHE A 200 5.77 1.51 -4.46
CA PHE A 200 5.04 0.72 -5.45
C PHE A 200 5.97 0.43 -6.63
N LEU A 201 6.19 -0.85 -6.90
CA LEU A 201 7.10 -1.32 -7.93
C LEU A 201 6.32 -2.08 -8.99
N ALA A 202 6.30 -1.57 -10.22
CA ALA A 202 5.76 -2.29 -11.37
C ALA A 202 6.81 -3.28 -11.89
N VAL A 203 6.47 -4.57 -11.87
CA VAL A 203 7.33 -5.69 -12.23
C VAL A 203 6.78 -6.34 -13.51
N PRO A 204 7.52 -6.29 -14.63
CA PRO A 204 7.14 -6.95 -15.88
C PRO A 204 7.46 -8.45 -15.79
N VAL A 205 6.42 -9.29 -15.74
CA VAL A 205 6.52 -10.75 -15.55
C VAL A 205 6.04 -11.47 -16.81
N ALA A 206 6.79 -12.48 -17.25
CA ALA A 206 6.38 -13.44 -18.27
C ALA A 206 6.31 -14.84 -17.66
N GLY A 207 5.35 -15.65 -18.10
CA GLY A 207 5.17 -17.04 -17.69
C GLY A 207 5.46 -17.99 -18.85
N GLY A 208 5.99 -19.17 -18.51
CA GLY A 208 6.25 -20.27 -19.43
C GLY A 208 6.11 -21.62 -18.72
N ALA A 209 6.42 -22.71 -19.44
CA ALA A 209 6.27 -24.08 -18.92
C ALA A 209 7.07 -24.35 -17.63
N ASP A 210 8.19 -23.64 -17.45
CA ASP A 210 9.13 -23.82 -16.33
C ASP A 210 8.91 -22.82 -15.18
N GLY A 211 7.90 -21.94 -15.28
CA GLY A 211 7.57 -20.94 -14.27
C GLY A 211 7.56 -19.50 -14.79
N PHE A 212 7.92 -18.55 -13.94
CA PHE A 212 7.84 -17.11 -14.20
C PHE A 212 9.22 -16.46 -14.25
N VAL A 213 9.33 -15.37 -15.00
CA VAL A 213 10.56 -14.59 -15.14
C VAL A 213 10.27 -13.10 -15.24
N VAL A 214 11.15 -12.27 -14.67
CA VAL A 214 11.19 -10.83 -14.89
C VAL A 214 11.97 -10.55 -16.16
N TYR A 215 11.28 -10.05 -17.18
CA TYR A 215 11.84 -9.93 -18.54
C TYR A 215 12.31 -8.51 -18.90
N ASP A 216 12.05 -7.51 -18.05
CA ASP A 216 12.42 -6.11 -18.26
C ASP A 216 12.64 -5.41 -16.91
N TYR A 217 13.15 -4.17 -16.93
CA TYR A 217 13.46 -3.41 -15.74
C TYR A 217 12.20 -3.06 -14.94
N PRO A 218 12.19 -3.30 -13.62
CA PRO A 218 11.09 -2.88 -12.79
C PRO A 218 11.09 -1.35 -12.65
N THR A 219 9.90 -0.76 -12.50
CA THR A 219 9.71 0.70 -12.45
C THR A 219 9.04 1.11 -11.15
N ILE A 220 9.58 2.12 -10.45
CA ILE A 220 8.89 2.73 -9.31
C ILE A 220 7.74 3.58 -9.84
N VAL A 221 6.53 3.29 -9.39
CA VAL A 221 5.29 3.98 -9.79
C VAL A 221 4.66 4.70 -8.60
N PRO A 222 3.82 5.72 -8.85
CA PRO A 222 3.03 6.33 -7.78
C PRO A 222 2.11 5.30 -7.10
N GLY A 223 1.90 5.47 -5.80
CA GLY A 223 0.89 4.72 -5.08
C GLY A 223 -0.51 4.98 -5.61
N PRO A 224 -1.44 4.04 -5.39
CA PRO A 224 -2.81 4.17 -5.85
C PRO A 224 -3.50 5.33 -5.16
N ARG A 225 -4.39 5.98 -5.91
CA ARG A 225 -5.35 6.91 -5.32
C ARG A 225 -6.59 6.13 -4.89
N PRO A 226 -7.10 6.33 -3.66
CA PRO A 226 -8.37 5.74 -3.28
C PRO A 226 -9.44 6.21 -4.29
N PRO A 227 -10.32 5.31 -4.76
CA PRO A 227 -11.40 5.72 -5.65
C PRO A 227 -12.29 6.72 -4.91
N ARG A 228 -12.76 7.74 -5.63
CA ARG A 228 -13.82 8.60 -5.10
C ARG A 228 -15.12 7.82 -5.18
N VAL A 229 -15.63 7.39 -4.04
CA VAL A 229 -16.93 6.74 -3.91
C VAL A 229 -17.86 7.70 -3.20
N GLU A 230 -19.01 7.98 -3.79
CA GLU A 230 -20.09 8.67 -3.08
C GLU A 230 -20.71 7.70 -2.08
N VAL A 231 -20.76 8.09 -0.81
CA VAL A 231 -21.38 7.26 0.22
C VAL A 231 -22.90 7.36 0.05
N PRO A 232 -23.61 6.26 -0.26
CA PRO A 232 -25.06 6.31 -0.38
C PRO A 232 -25.69 6.68 0.98
N PRO A 233 -26.79 7.45 0.99
CA PRO A 233 -27.52 7.72 2.23
C PRO A 233 -28.09 6.42 2.81
N LEU A 234 -28.36 6.41 4.11
CA LEU A 234 -29.03 5.28 4.76
C LEU A 234 -30.41 5.07 4.11
N PRO A 235 -30.78 3.82 3.76
CA PRO A 235 -32.04 3.53 3.11
C PRO A 235 -33.24 3.72 4.05
N GLY A 236 -34.42 3.96 3.49
CA GLY A 236 -35.67 4.12 4.22
C GLY A 236 -35.90 5.53 4.76
N ASP A 237 -37.05 5.75 5.41
CA ASP A 237 -37.46 7.04 5.99
C ASP A 237 -37.03 7.16 7.46
N GLU A 238 -36.80 8.37 7.98
CA GLU A 238 -36.40 8.55 9.38
C GLU A 238 -37.51 8.21 10.37
N VAL A 239 -37.15 7.64 11.52
CA VAL A 239 -38.07 7.33 12.62
C VAL A 239 -37.64 8.05 13.90
N GLU A 240 -38.38 9.08 14.30
CA GLU A 240 -38.02 9.91 15.47
C GLU A 240 -38.58 9.36 16.79
N ASP A 241 -39.84 8.91 16.81
CA ASP A 241 -40.60 8.59 18.03
C ASP A 241 -40.10 7.37 18.84
N ALA A 242 -39.21 6.57 18.25
CA ALA A 242 -38.67 5.36 18.87
C ALA A 242 -37.22 5.52 19.36
N GLY A 243 -36.54 6.63 19.03
CA GLY A 243 -35.10 6.79 19.23
C GLY A 243 -34.62 6.55 20.65
N GLY A 244 -35.27 7.17 21.64
CA GLY A 244 -34.89 7.02 23.06
C GLY A 244 -35.05 5.60 23.60
N ARG A 245 -36.14 4.92 23.23
CA ARG A 245 -36.43 3.54 23.65
C ARG A 245 -35.47 2.54 23.02
N VAL A 246 -35.19 2.69 21.72
CA VAL A 246 -34.22 1.85 21.02
C VAL A 246 -32.80 2.12 21.53
N LYS A 247 -32.42 3.37 21.84
CA LYS A 247 -31.12 3.67 22.44
C LYS A 247 -30.94 2.98 23.80
N ALA A 248 -31.99 2.95 24.63
CA ALA A 248 -31.95 2.23 25.90
C ALA A 248 -31.81 0.71 25.72
N LEU A 249 -32.56 0.12 24.77
CA LEU A 249 -32.40 -1.28 24.36
C LEU A 249 -30.95 -1.56 23.95
N LEU A 250 -30.40 -0.79 23.03
CA LEU A 250 -29.05 -1.01 22.50
C LEU A 250 -27.97 -0.79 23.56
N THR A 251 -28.15 0.14 24.48
CA THR A 251 -27.22 0.35 25.60
C THR A 251 -27.15 -0.87 26.51
N GLY A 252 -28.30 -1.45 26.85
CA GLY A 252 -28.36 -2.69 27.64
C GLY A 252 -27.78 -3.88 26.89
N PHE A 253 -28.19 -4.04 25.63
CA PHE A 253 -27.70 -5.10 24.75
C PHE A 253 -26.18 -5.05 24.58
N PHE A 254 -25.60 -3.92 24.17
CA PHE A 254 -24.16 -3.86 23.90
C PHE A 254 -23.31 -3.99 25.16
N ARG A 255 -23.83 -3.63 26.34
CA ARG A 255 -23.19 -3.93 27.62
C ARG A 255 -23.13 -5.45 27.87
N ALA A 256 -24.24 -6.15 27.68
CA ALA A 256 -24.28 -7.61 27.83
C ALA A 256 -23.48 -8.31 26.72
N TYR A 257 -23.54 -7.81 25.49
CA TYR A 257 -22.82 -8.34 24.34
C TYR A 257 -21.31 -8.20 24.50
N ALA A 258 -20.81 -7.11 25.07
CA ALA A 258 -19.38 -6.92 25.32
C ALA A 258 -18.85 -7.86 26.41
N ALA A 259 -19.55 -7.94 27.54
CA ALA A 259 -19.08 -8.64 28.73
C ALA A 259 -19.39 -10.15 28.77
N GLY A 260 -20.48 -10.57 28.14
CA GLY A 260 -21.12 -11.86 28.38
C GLY A 260 -21.10 -12.83 27.19
N GLY A 261 -21.77 -13.96 27.39
CA GLY A 261 -22.02 -15.00 26.40
C GLY A 261 -23.46 -15.00 25.87
N GLU A 262 -23.85 -16.08 25.20
CA GLU A 262 -25.18 -16.20 24.55
C GLU A 262 -26.37 -16.00 25.50
N GLY A 263 -26.27 -16.50 26.73
CA GLY A 263 -27.33 -16.36 27.73
C GLY A 263 -27.55 -14.92 28.20
N ASP A 264 -26.49 -14.10 28.21
CA ASP A 264 -26.55 -12.72 28.71
C ASP A 264 -27.25 -11.77 27.75
N VAL A 265 -27.16 -12.05 26.45
CA VAL A 265 -27.78 -11.22 25.41
C VAL A 265 -29.21 -11.63 25.07
N ALA A 266 -29.59 -12.89 25.32
CA ALA A 266 -30.87 -13.47 24.96
C ALA A 266 -32.09 -12.62 25.38
N TYR A 267 -32.00 -11.92 26.51
CA TYR A 267 -33.07 -11.04 27.01
C TYR A 267 -33.42 -9.86 26.07
N PHE A 268 -32.49 -9.45 25.21
CA PHE A 268 -32.65 -8.33 24.28
C PHE A 268 -33.09 -8.79 22.88
N LEU A 269 -33.04 -10.09 22.63
CA LEU A 269 -33.28 -10.69 21.32
C LEU A 269 -34.72 -11.19 21.20
N VAL A 270 -35.18 -11.35 19.97
CA VAL A 270 -36.35 -12.18 19.69
C VAL A 270 -36.03 -13.67 19.99
N PRO A 271 -37.02 -14.50 20.38
CA PRO A 271 -36.77 -15.87 20.85
C PRO A 271 -36.07 -16.80 19.85
N ASP A 272 -36.20 -16.49 18.57
CA ASP A 272 -35.66 -17.22 17.42
C ASP A 272 -34.25 -16.76 17.02
N LEU A 273 -33.72 -15.72 17.66
CA LEU A 273 -32.37 -15.21 17.41
C LEU A 273 -31.43 -15.60 18.55
N SER A 274 -30.39 -16.35 18.22
CA SER A 274 -29.25 -16.61 19.10
C SER A 274 -28.04 -15.82 18.60
N LEU A 275 -27.35 -15.16 19.52
CA LEU A 275 -26.11 -14.45 19.26
C LEU A 275 -25.13 -14.77 20.38
N ARG A 276 -23.89 -15.11 20.03
CA ARG A 276 -22.80 -15.20 21.01
C ARG A 276 -22.28 -13.79 21.29
N GLY A 277 -22.11 -13.45 22.56
CA GLY A 277 -21.42 -12.23 22.97
C GLY A 277 -19.90 -12.30 22.73
N LEU A 278 -19.21 -11.23 23.09
CA LEU A 278 -17.76 -11.07 22.91
C LEU A 278 -16.95 -11.63 24.07
N GLU A 279 -17.60 -12.21 25.08
CA GLU A 279 -16.95 -12.93 26.20
C GLU A 279 -15.87 -12.08 26.90
N GLY A 280 -16.10 -10.77 27.06
CA GLY A 280 -15.18 -9.84 27.73
C GLY A 280 -14.01 -9.37 26.86
N ALA A 281 -14.00 -9.68 25.56
CA ALA A 281 -12.96 -9.19 24.65
C ALA A 281 -12.96 -7.66 24.51
N LEU A 282 -14.09 -7.01 24.80
CA LEU A 282 -14.25 -5.56 24.79
C LEU A 282 -15.09 -5.11 25.99
N GLU A 283 -14.92 -3.84 26.39
CA GLU A 283 -15.77 -3.16 27.35
C GLU A 283 -16.67 -2.16 26.63
N PHE A 284 -17.98 -2.21 26.92
CA PHE A 284 -18.92 -1.23 26.37
C PHE A 284 -18.74 0.14 27.02
N VAL A 285 -18.63 1.18 26.20
CA VAL A 285 -18.57 2.58 26.66
C VAL A 285 -19.91 3.27 26.43
N GLU A 286 -20.34 3.42 25.18
CA GLU A 286 -21.57 4.15 24.85
C GLU A 286 -22.12 3.84 23.45
N VAL A 287 -23.40 4.19 23.23
CA VAL A 287 -23.97 4.36 21.89
C VAL A 287 -23.82 5.83 21.49
N ARG A 288 -22.83 6.14 20.63
CA ARG A 288 -22.48 7.50 20.19
C ARG A 288 -23.52 8.08 19.25
N GLU A 289 -23.91 7.31 18.25
CA GLU A 289 -24.87 7.72 17.22
C GLU A 289 -25.93 6.64 17.07
N LEU A 290 -27.16 7.05 16.78
CA LEU A 290 -28.28 6.18 16.45
C LEU A 290 -29.14 6.87 15.40
N SER A 291 -29.29 6.24 14.24
CA SER A 291 -30.30 6.60 13.24
C SER A 291 -31.27 5.44 13.07
N LEU A 292 -32.57 5.71 13.22
CA LEU A 292 -33.61 4.74 12.95
C LEU A 292 -34.21 5.03 11.58
N ARG A 293 -34.27 4.01 10.73
CA ARG A 293 -34.89 4.09 9.41
C ARG A 293 -36.01 3.07 9.25
N ARG A 294 -37.08 3.45 8.56
CA ARG A 294 -38.18 2.57 8.16
C ARG A 294 -37.98 2.18 6.71
N LEU A 295 -37.82 0.88 6.45
CA LEU A 295 -37.72 0.33 5.09
C LEU A 295 -38.86 -0.68 4.90
N GLY A 296 -39.87 -0.30 4.13
CA GLY A 296 -41.13 -1.05 4.12
C GLY A 296 -41.74 -1.09 5.52
N ASP A 297 -42.02 -2.30 6.02
CA ASP A 297 -42.60 -2.51 7.35
C ASP A 297 -41.53 -2.69 8.45
N GLU A 298 -40.24 -2.66 8.10
CA GLU A 298 -39.15 -2.95 9.02
C GLU A 298 -38.49 -1.70 9.58
N THR A 299 -38.14 -1.73 10.87
CA THR A 299 -37.36 -0.66 11.50
C THR A 299 -35.91 -1.11 11.66
N TRP A 300 -35.00 -0.35 11.07
CA TRP A 300 -33.57 -0.59 11.08
C TRP A 300 -32.86 0.47 11.92
N ALA A 301 -32.03 0.03 12.86
CA ALA A 301 -31.18 0.86 13.70
C ALA A 301 -29.74 0.82 13.19
N TYR A 302 -29.22 1.98 12.79
CA TYR A 302 -27.83 2.19 12.43
C TYR A 302 -27.14 2.87 13.61
N ALA A 303 -26.37 2.10 14.37
CA ALA A 303 -25.75 2.54 15.62
C ALA A 303 -24.22 2.62 15.49
N LEU A 304 -23.63 3.75 15.91
CA LEU A 304 -22.19 3.84 16.16
C LEU A 304 -21.95 3.60 17.65
N VAL A 305 -21.28 2.50 17.97
CA VAL A 305 -21.05 2.05 19.34
C VAL A 305 -19.57 2.18 19.65
N ARG A 306 -19.25 2.77 20.80
CA ARG A 306 -17.89 2.84 21.31
C ARG A 306 -17.64 1.72 22.30
N PHE A 307 -16.58 0.98 22.04
CA PHE A 307 -15.99 0.05 22.99
C PHE A 307 -14.62 0.54 23.46
N GLN A 308 -14.11 -0.11 24.50
CA GLN A 308 -12.74 -0.01 24.95
C GLN A 308 -12.11 -1.41 24.93
N ASP A 309 -10.89 -1.52 24.45
CA ASP A 309 -10.07 -2.70 24.65
C ASP A 309 -9.56 -2.68 26.11
N PRO A 310 -9.90 -3.67 26.94
CA PRO A 310 -9.50 -3.70 28.35
C PRO A 310 -7.99 -3.88 28.56
N VAL A 311 -7.26 -4.38 27.55
CA VAL A 311 -5.81 -4.60 27.62
C VAL A 311 -5.04 -3.32 27.32
N THR A 312 -5.41 -2.63 26.23
CA THR A 312 -4.67 -1.44 25.77
C THR A 312 -5.29 -0.13 26.22
N GLY A 313 -6.54 -0.13 26.69
CA GLY A 313 -7.33 1.06 26.99
C GLY A 313 -7.78 1.83 25.74
N ALA A 314 -7.49 1.34 24.53
CA ALA A 314 -7.85 2.01 23.28
C ALA A 314 -9.37 1.99 23.06
N HIS A 315 -9.91 3.06 22.49
CA HIS A 315 -11.34 3.14 22.13
C HIS A 315 -11.57 2.73 20.67
N LEU A 316 -12.61 1.93 20.43
CA LEU A 316 -13.01 1.44 19.12
C LEU A 316 -14.45 1.88 18.82
N ASP A 317 -14.62 2.69 17.78
CA ASP A 317 -15.95 3.05 17.26
C ASP A 317 -16.35 2.05 16.17
N GLN A 318 -17.42 1.28 16.42
CA GLN A 318 -17.92 0.23 15.54
C GLN A 318 -19.36 0.51 15.13
N ARG A 319 -19.65 0.40 13.83
CA ARG A 319 -20.99 0.61 13.29
C ARG A 319 -21.75 -0.71 13.17
N TYR A 320 -22.93 -0.75 13.77
CA TYR A 320 -23.84 -1.89 13.74
C TYR A 320 -25.13 -1.54 13.02
N THR A 321 -25.65 -2.50 12.27
CA THR A 321 -26.95 -2.43 11.60
C THR A 321 -27.84 -3.51 12.21
N LEU A 322 -28.92 -3.10 12.87
CA LEU A 322 -29.81 -4.01 13.59
C LEU A 322 -31.24 -3.82 13.12
N ARG A 323 -31.97 -4.91 12.87
CA ARG A 323 -33.42 -4.85 12.74
C ARG A 323 -34.03 -4.90 14.12
N VAL A 324 -34.86 -3.92 14.44
CA VAL A 324 -35.51 -3.81 15.74
C VAL A 324 -37.02 -3.91 15.59
N VAL A 325 -37.67 -4.60 16.51
CA VAL A 325 -39.11 -4.84 16.49
C VAL A 325 -39.71 -4.50 17.85
N GLU A 326 -40.88 -3.89 17.86
CA GLU A 326 -41.67 -3.68 19.06
C GLU A 326 -42.66 -4.84 19.24
N ARG A 327 -42.67 -5.47 20.40
CA ARG A 327 -43.62 -6.51 20.82
C ARG A 327 -44.12 -6.19 22.22
N ASP A 328 -45.44 -6.12 22.40
CA ASP A 328 -46.08 -5.84 23.69
C ASP A 328 -45.54 -4.59 24.41
N GLY A 329 -45.26 -3.53 23.64
CA GLY A 329 -44.74 -2.25 24.15
C GLY A 329 -43.25 -2.26 24.52
N ARG A 330 -42.52 -3.34 24.20
CA ARG A 330 -41.08 -3.48 24.43
C ARG A 330 -40.33 -3.73 23.12
N TRP A 331 -39.16 -3.13 23.00
CA TRP A 331 -38.28 -3.30 21.84
C TRP A 331 -37.33 -4.48 22.01
N TYR A 332 -37.12 -5.21 20.91
CA TYR A 332 -36.20 -6.33 20.79
C TYR A 332 -35.36 -6.22 19.51
N ILE A 333 -34.20 -6.84 19.52
CA ILE A 333 -33.36 -7.02 18.34
C ILE A 333 -33.84 -8.29 17.63
N ALA A 334 -34.30 -8.11 16.39
CA ALA A 334 -34.74 -9.21 15.54
C ALA A 334 -33.65 -9.70 14.58
N GLU A 335 -32.63 -8.87 14.35
CA GLU A 335 -31.50 -9.18 13.48
C GLU A 335 -30.33 -8.26 13.78
N MET A 336 -29.11 -8.76 13.60
CA MET A 336 -27.89 -7.99 13.68
C MET A 336 -27.00 -8.39 12.50
N VAL A 337 -26.82 -7.50 11.55
CA VAL A 337 -26.03 -7.79 10.35
C VAL A 337 -24.56 -7.82 10.73
N GLN A 338 -24.00 -9.03 10.85
CA GLN A 338 -22.56 -9.22 10.94
C GLN A 338 -22.01 -9.30 9.51
N LYS A 339 -21.18 -8.34 9.11
CA LYS A 339 -20.38 -8.49 7.88
C LYS A 339 -19.29 -9.52 8.17
N GLY A 340 -19.57 -10.78 7.86
CA GLY A 340 -18.68 -11.89 8.15
C GLY A 340 -19.09 -13.23 7.53
N ASP A 341 -20.36 -13.39 7.13
CA ASP A 341 -20.90 -14.58 6.45
C ASP A 341 -21.51 -14.24 5.08
#